data_AF-A0A358QX69-F1
#
_entry.id   AF-A0A358QX69-F1
#
_cell.length_a   1.000
_cell.length_b   1.000
_cell.length_c   1.000
_cell.angle_alpha   90.00
_cell.angle_beta   90.00
_cell.angle_gamma   90.00
#
_symmetry.space_group_name_H-M   'P 1'
#
loop_
_entity.id
_entity.type
_entity.pdbx_description
1 polymer ?
#
loop_
_entity_poly.entity_id
_entity_poly.type
_entity_poly.pdbx_seq_one_letter_code
_entity_poly.pdbx_strand_id
1 'polypeptide(L)' 'MIGYPVKRIYEEVAFIAYHFHWSHDEIMSMEHRDRRKWCEEISKVNRKLNNEPENVFDVFNKR' A
#
# COMPACT_ATOMS: atom_id res chain seq x y z
N MET A 1 -22.98 -7.18 -1.40
CA MET A 1 -21.61 -7.40 -0.88
C MET A 1 -20.63 -7.24 -2.03
N ILE A 2 -19.90 -6.13 -2.10
CA ILE A 2 -18.81 -5.97 -3.07
C ILE A 2 -17.59 -6.57 -2.37
N GLY A 3 -17.28 -7.83 -2.68
CA GLY A 3 -16.09 -8.49 -2.17
C GLY A 3 -14.85 -7.69 -2.56
N TYR A 4 -13.90 -7.56 -1.64
CA TYR A 4 -12.66 -6.84 -1.91
C TYR A 4 -11.97 -7.47 -3.13
N PRO A 5 -11.59 -6.69 -4.17
CA PRO A 5 -11.00 -7.27 -5.36
C PRO A 5 -9.65 -7.89 -4.99
N VAL A 6 -9.55 -9.21 -5.12
CA VAL A 6 -8.36 -10.02 -4.79
C VAL A 6 -7.08 -9.45 -5.41
N LYS A 7 -7.19 -8.88 -6.61
CA LYS A 7 -6.09 -8.19 -7.30
C LYS A 7 -5.45 -7.09 -6.46
N ARG A 8 -6.24 -6.30 -5.73
CA ARG A 8 -5.75 -5.17 -4.92
C ARG A 8 -4.98 -5.66 -3.69
N ILE A 9 -5.30 -6.83 -3.14
CA ILE A 9 -4.57 -7.41 -2.00
C ILE A 9 -3.15 -7.80 -2.45
N TYR A 10 -3.00 -8.43 -3.61
CA TYR A 10 -1.68 -8.77 -4.14
C TYR A 10 -0.82 -7.53 -4.41
N GLU A 11 -1.42 -6.46 -4.92
CA GLU A 11 -0.74 -5.17 -5.12
C GLU A 11 -0.26 -4.57 -3.78
N GLU A 12 -1.12 -4.55 -2.75
CA GLU A 12 -0.76 -4.06 -1.41
C GLU A 12 0.35 -4.89 -0.76
N VAL A 13 0.25 -6.22 -0.85
CA VAL A 13 1.23 -7.13 -0.26
C VAL A 13 2.58 -7.02 -0.96
N ALA A 14 2.60 -6.98 -2.30
CA ALA A 14 3.83 -6.82 -3.06
C ALA A 14 4.51 -5.47 -2.76
N PHE A 15 3.72 -4.40 -2.63
CA PHE A 15 4.24 -3.07 -2.30
C PHE A 15 4.90 -3.03 -0.91
N ILE A 16 4.23 -3.58 0.11
CA ILE A 16 4.78 -3.65 1.47
C ILE A 16 6.02 -4.54 1.51
N ALA A 17 5.97 -5.73 0.88
CA ALA A 17 7.10 -6.65 0.84
C ALA A 17 8.33 -6.05 0.15
N TYR A 18 8.14 -5.28 -0.93
CA TYR A 18 9.24 -4.62 -1.64
C TYR A 18 9.96 -3.57 -0.79
N HIS A 19 9.24 -2.82 0.05
CA HIS A 19 9.83 -1.74 0.85
C HIS A 19 10.36 -2.21 2.21
N PHE A 20 9.59 -3.03 2.94
CA PHE A 20 9.96 -3.47 4.28
C PHE A 20 10.57 -4.86 4.34
N HIS A 21 10.55 -5.62 3.24
CA HIS A 21 11.09 -6.98 3.18
C HIS A 21 10.46 -7.94 4.20
N TRP A 22 9.23 -7.64 4.62
CA TRP A 22 8.43 -8.52 5.46
C TRP A 22 7.97 -9.75 4.68
N SER A 23 7.77 -10.84 5.39
CA SER A 23 7.31 -12.08 4.78
C SER A 23 5.88 -11.95 4.27
N HIS A 24 5.54 -12.69 3.21
CA HIS A 24 4.19 -12.71 2.66
C HIS A 24 3.14 -13.05 3.74
N ASP A 25 3.44 -14.06 4.56
CA ASP A 25 2.54 -14.54 5.60
C ASP A 25 2.28 -13.48 6.68
N GLU A 26 3.31 -12.74 7.07
CA GLU A 26 3.19 -11.64 8.03
C GLU A 26 2.28 -10.54 7.50
N ILE A 27 2.44 -10.13 6.25
CA ILE A 27 1.61 -9.07 5.63
C ILE A 27 0.15 -9.56 5.42
N MET A 28 -0.03 -10.82 5.04
CA MET A 28 -1.35 -11.44 4.89
C MET A 28 -2.07 -11.62 6.22
N SER A 29 -1.34 -11.80 7.32
CA SER A 29 -1.90 -11.88 8.68
C SER A 29 -2.45 -10.55 9.20
N MET A 30 -2.03 -9.42 8.62
CA MET A 30 -2.49 -8.09 9.02
C MET A 30 -3.95 -7.86 8.67
N GLU A 31 -4.62 -7.01 9.44
CA GLU A 31 -5.92 -6.52 9.03
C GLU A 31 -5.82 -5.70 7.75
N HIS A 32 -6.89 -5.70 6.96
CA HIS A 32 -6.92 -4.94 5.71
C HIS A 32 -6.63 -3.45 5.93
N ARG A 33 -7.12 -2.86 7.04
CA ARG A 33 -6.87 -1.46 7.39
C ARG A 33 -5.39 -1.19 7.67
N ASP A 34 -4.69 -2.13 8.29
CA ASP A 34 -3.28 -1.98 8.61
C ASP A 34 -2.42 -2.03 7.36
N ARG A 35 -2.69 -2.96 6.44
CA ARG A 35 -2.00 -2.98 5.12
C ARG A 35 -2.17 -1.64 4.39
N ARG A 36 -3.39 -1.10 4.34
CA ARG A 36 -3.66 0.21 3.72
C ARG A 36 -2.85 1.32 4.37
N LYS A 37 -2.82 1.36 5.70
CA LYS A 37 -2.06 2.36 6.47
C LYS A 37 -0.57 2.27 6.17
N TRP A 38 0.00 1.06 6.11
CA TRP A 38 1.39 0.88 5.75
C TRP A 38 1.70 1.36 4.33
N CYS A 39 0.83 1.07 3.35
CA CYS A 39 0.99 1.62 1.99
C CYS A 39 1.03 3.16 1.98
N GLU A 40 0.17 3.82 2.77
CA GLU A 40 0.13 5.28 2.89
C GLU A 40 1.41 5.84 3.53
N GLU A 41 1.90 5.22 4.60
CA GLU A 41 3.12 5.67 5.28
C GLU A 41 4.38 5.48 4.41
N ILE A 42 4.50 4.33 3.72
CA ILE A 42 5.57 4.10 2.74
C ILE A 42 5.54 5.21 1.66
N SER A 43 4.36 5.52 1.13
CA SER A 43 4.19 6.56 0.11
C SER A 43 4.57 7.95 0.64
N LYS A 44 4.21 8.28 1.89
CA LYS A 44 4.62 9.54 2.54
C LYS A 44 6.14 9.63 2.72
N VAL A 45 6.79 8.55 3.14
CA VAL A 45 8.25 8.51 3.32
C VAL A 45 8.96 8.66 1.98
N ASN A 46 8.55 7.90 0.96
CA ASN A 46 9.15 7.97 -0.38
C ASN A 46 9.00 9.37 -1.00
N ARG A 47 7.81 10.00 -0.89
CA ARG A 47 7.60 11.38 -1.38
C ARG A 47 8.53 12.39 -0.71
N LYS A 48 8.77 12.26 0.60
CA LYS A 48 9.70 13.13 1.33
C LYS A 48 11.15 12.91 0.92
N LEU A 49 11.55 11.66 0.66
CA LEU A 49 12.93 11.32 0.32
C LEU A 49 13.29 11.74 -1.12
N ASN A 50 12.36 11.60 -2.06
CA ASN A 50 12.67 11.78 -3.48
C ASN A 50 12.44 13.19 -4.04
N ASN A 51 11.89 14.15 -3.27
CA ASN A 51 11.38 15.44 -3.82
C ASN A 51 10.52 15.25 -5.09
N GLU A 52 9.87 14.08 -5.21
CA GLU A 52 9.17 13.66 -6.41
C GLU A 52 7.80 14.37 -6.50
N PRO A 53 7.38 14.83 -7.69
CA PRO A 53 6.04 15.36 -7.89
C PRO A 53 4.98 14.30 -7.54
N GLU A 54 3.84 14.80 -7.05
CA GLU A 54 2.76 14.00 -6.46
C GLU A 54 2.36 12.81 -7.34
N ASN A 55 2.19 11.65 -6.70
CA ASN A 55 1.96 10.40 -7.39
C ASN A 55 0.56 10.40 -8.04
N VAL A 56 0.50 10.22 -9.36
CA VAL A 56 -0.74 10.25 -10.17
C VAL A 56 -1.78 9.19 -9.80
N PHE A 57 -1.43 8.22 -8.95
CA PHE A 57 -2.37 7.25 -8.39
C PHE A 57 -3.14 7.76 -7.15
N ASP A 58 -2.75 8.90 -6.54
CA ASP A 58 -3.53 9.57 -5.48
C ASP A 58 -4.85 10.18 -6.00
N VAL A 59 -5.02 10.26 -7.31
CA VAL A 59 -6.24 10.76 -7.98
C VAL A 59 -7.47 9.90 -7.65
N PHE A 60 -7.29 8.64 -7.26
CA PHE A 60 -8.39 7.72 -6.96
C PHE A 60 -8.99 7.86 -5.55
N ASN A 61 -8.40 8.67 -4.66
CA ASN A 61 -8.89 8.89 -3.29
C ASN A 61 -9.72 10.18 -3.11
N LYS A 62 -10.02 10.91 -4.18
CA LYS A 62 -10.91 12.09 -4.14
C LYS A 62 -12.33 11.70 -4.62
N ARG A 63 -13.10 11.05 -3.75
CA ARG A 63 -14.56 11.06 -3.79
C ARG A 63 -15.11 11.03 -2.37
#